data_AF-A0A7L5A0Y4-F1
#
_entry.id   AF-A0A7L5A0Y4-F1
#
_cell.length_a   1.000
_cell.length_b   1.000
_cell.length_c   1.000
_cell.angle_alpha   90.00
_cell.angle_beta   90.00
_cell.angle_gamma   90.00
#
_symmetry.space_group_name_H-M   'P 1'
#
loop_
_entity.id
_entity.type
_entity.pdbx_description
1 polymer ?
#
loop_
_entity_poly.entity_id
_entity_poly.type
_entity_poly.pdbx_seq_one_letter_code
_entity_poly.pdbx_strand_id
1 'polypeptide(L)'
;MKTLFHSLRLLLPAAALLALVSCSSTSNISMKVPDQLSTATALPVTGKQGFKQTREFGPFATTNVRSGWLSTSGWSAPVGRNWLPVAAWYDQSRAKRKFSFTLQPQAGAPWHVQGAYYSWSQDLTLAPNANSSVGLTLNQEDVYSSIIQGPGHQHTWQLVIESQSRLGEGKQFARGTLSNGDSLLQVRPISQMLRRDGRTMNMPFGVPVGYEFVRPNGSVVGAVELFGRGRVWLSPRISPELQAPVAAAMASMLLRQD
;
A
#
# COMPACT_ATOMS: atom_id res chain seq x y z
N MET A 1 28.36 73.90 -27.61
CA MET A 1 29.42 73.00 -27.10
C MET A 1 29.24 72.80 -25.61
N LYS A 2 28.61 71.70 -25.17
CA LYS A 2 28.59 71.22 -23.78
C LYS A 2 28.11 69.75 -23.76
N THR A 3 28.97 68.89 -23.20
CA THR A 3 28.71 67.60 -22.52
C THR A 3 28.04 66.48 -23.33
N LEU A 4 28.76 65.56 -23.98
CA LEU A 4 29.58 64.42 -23.49
C LEU A 4 28.83 63.36 -22.66
N PHE A 5 28.49 62.26 -23.36
CA PHE A 5 28.51 60.85 -22.96
C PHE A 5 27.97 60.45 -21.58
N HIS A 6 26.67 60.11 -21.53
CA HIS A 6 26.10 59.20 -20.54
C HIS A 6 25.79 57.85 -21.22
N SER A 7 26.78 56.97 -21.29
CA SER A 7 26.58 55.61 -21.82
C SER A 7 27.55 54.64 -21.17
N LEU A 8 27.48 54.50 -19.85
CA LEU A 8 28.16 53.42 -19.12
C LEU A 8 27.51 53.22 -17.75
N ARG A 9 26.53 52.31 -17.66
CA ARG A 9 26.04 51.61 -16.44
C ARG A 9 24.69 50.96 -16.71
N LEU A 10 24.67 49.80 -17.37
CA LEU A 10 23.49 48.92 -17.38
C LEU A 10 23.89 47.52 -17.90
N LEU A 11 24.78 46.84 -17.17
CA LEU A 11 25.22 45.49 -17.51
C LEU A 11 25.54 44.66 -16.26
N LEU A 12 24.70 44.72 -15.23
CA LEU A 12 24.71 43.77 -14.09
C LEU A 12 23.35 43.89 -13.38
N PRO A 13 22.37 43.02 -13.69
CA PRO A 13 22.11 41.88 -12.80
C PRO A 13 21.47 40.68 -13.54
N ALA A 14 22.22 39.96 -14.39
CA ALA A 14 21.72 38.72 -15.02
C ALA A 14 22.37 37.43 -14.46
N ALA A 15 23.41 37.55 -13.63
CA ALA A 15 24.20 36.39 -13.17
C ALA A 15 23.74 35.80 -11.82
N ALA A 16 22.81 36.42 -11.09
CA ALA A 16 22.41 35.98 -9.74
C ALA A 16 21.24 34.97 -9.70
N LEU A 17 20.64 34.62 -10.85
CA LEU A 17 19.44 33.77 -10.91
C LEU A 17 19.71 32.28 -11.23
N LEU A 18 20.98 31.87 -11.43
CA LEU A 18 21.34 30.50 -11.79
C LEU A 18 21.83 29.62 -10.62
N ALA A 19 21.90 30.15 -9.40
CA ALA A 19 22.52 29.45 -8.26
C ALA A 19 21.56 28.62 -7.38
N LEU A 20 20.26 28.53 -7.70
CA LEU A 20 19.26 27.88 -6.83
C LEU A 20 18.72 26.53 -7.31
N VAL A 21 19.25 25.95 -8.40
CA VAL A 21 18.89 24.59 -8.84
C VAL A 21 19.89 23.56 -8.31
N SER A 22 20.15 23.60 -7.00
CA SER A 22 20.91 22.56 -6.30
C SER A 22 20.14 22.10 -5.06
N CYS A 23 18.87 21.75 -5.25
CA CYS A 23 18.07 21.14 -4.20
C CYS A 23 18.15 19.61 -4.30
N SER A 24 19.09 19.09 -3.52
CA SER A 24 18.95 17.86 -2.72
C SER A 24 18.60 16.56 -3.45
N SER A 25 19.57 16.02 -4.19
CA SER A 25 19.75 14.57 -4.31
C SER A 25 20.24 13.99 -2.97
N THR A 26 19.41 14.05 -1.93
CA THR A 26 19.54 13.11 -0.80
C THR A 26 19.19 11.74 -1.35
N SER A 27 20.22 11.07 -1.86
CA SER A 27 20.25 9.68 -2.24
C SER A 27 19.80 8.82 -1.06
N ASN A 28 18.50 8.55 -1.02
CA ASN A 28 17.87 7.79 0.04
C ASN A 28 18.01 6.30 -0.27
N ILE A 29 18.31 5.50 0.76
CA ILE A 29 18.16 4.05 0.69
C ILE A 29 16.69 3.78 0.37
N SER A 30 16.44 3.02 -0.69
CA SER A 30 15.09 2.73 -1.18
C SER A 30 14.86 1.24 -1.32
N MET A 31 13.61 0.81 -1.43
CA MET A 31 13.30 -0.50 -1.99
C MET A 31 13.83 -0.59 -3.43
N LYS A 32 14.30 -1.78 -3.85
CA LYS A 32 14.54 -2.06 -5.26
C LYS A 32 13.19 -2.25 -5.95
N VAL A 33 12.83 -1.29 -6.81
CA VAL A 33 11.56 -1.31 -7.54
C VAL A 33 11.61 -2.40 -8.62
N PRO A 34 10.53 -3.17 -8.83
CA PRO A 34 10.46 -4.13 -9.94
C PRO A 34 10.71 -3.45 -11.30
N ASP A 35 11.46 -4.09 -12.19
CA ASP A 35 11.87 -3.48 -13.47
C ASP A 35 10.67 -3.03 -14.33
N GLN A 36 9.54 -3.74 -14.23
CA GLN A 36 8.28 -3.39 -14.91
C GLN A 36 7.65 -2.06 -14.42
N LEU A 37 8.08 -1.57 -13.25
CA LEU A 37 7.66 -0.28 -12.68
C LEU A 37 8.78 0.77 -12.74
N SER A 38 9.89 0.51 -13.42
CA SER A 38 11.02 1.45 -13.53
C SER A 38 10.65 2.79 -14.16
N THR A 39 9.63 2.80 -15.03
CA THR A 39 9.08 4.01 -15.66
C THR A 39 7.86 4.57 -14.93
N ALA A 40 7.36 3.88 -13.90
CA ALA A 40 6.25 4.36 -13.10
C ALA A 40 6.71 5.46 -12.14
N THR A 41 5.90 6.52 -12.02
CA THR A 41 6.19 7.62 -11.08
C THR A 41 6.14 7.12 -9.64
N ALA A 42 7.23 7.33 -8.89
CA ALA A 42 7.24 7.09 -7.46
C ALA A 42 6.35 8.12 -6.76
N LEU A 43 5.32 7.65 -6.06
CA LEU A 43 4.41 8.49 -5.29
C LEU A 43 4.86 8.48 -3.81
N PRO A 44 5.43 9.58 -3.29
CA PRO A 44 5.85 9.65 -1.91
C PRO A 44 4.63 9.57 -0.98
N VAL A 45 4.76 8.81 0.11
CA VAL A 45 3.73 8.76 1.15
C VAL A 45 3.97 9.89 2.14
N THR A 46 2.96 10.70 2.38
CA THR A 46 2.97 11.75 3.41
C THR A 46 2.15 11.32 4.62
N GLY A 47 2.27 12.04 5.73
CA GLY A 47 1.50 11.80 6.95
C GLY A 47 2.06 10.71 7.88
N LYS A 48 3.10 9.96 7.47
CA LYS A 48 3.77 8.96 8.32
C LYS A 48 4.47 9.55 9.56
N GLN A 49 4.72 10.86 9.59
CA GLN A 49 5.43 11.54 10.68
C GLN A 49 4.45 12.39 11.50
N GLY A 50 4.35 12.12 12.81
CA GLY A 50 3.55 12.89 13.77
C GLY A 50 2.29 12.17 14.27
N PHE A 51 1.42 12.90 14.97
CA PHE A 51 0.18 12.38 15.56
C PHE A 51 -0.94 12.11 14.53
N LYS A 52 -0.73 12.46 13.26
CA LYS A 52 -1.72 12.24 12.19
C LYS A 52 -1.60 10.83 11.65
N GLN A 53 -2.68 10.06 11.75
CA GLN A 53 -2.77 8.71 11.19
C GLN A 53 -3.16 8.72 9.70
N THR A 54 -3.37 9.88 9.07
CA THR A 54 -3.70 9.96 7.65
C THR A 54 -2.47 9.72 6.77
N ARG A 55 -2.67 9.10 5.61
CA ARG A 55 -1.65 8.80 4.60
C ARG A 55 -2.14 9.35 3.27
N GLU A 56 -1.28 10.04 2.54
CA GLU A 56 -1.59 10.55 1.21
C GLU A 56 -0.47 10.15 0.25
N PHE A 57 -0.85 9.78 -0.97
CA PHE A 57 0.08 9.46 -2.05
C PHE A 57 -0.62 9.65 -3.40
N GLY A 58 -0.02 10.44 -4.28
CA GLY A 58 -0.61 10.78 -5.58
C GLY A 58 -2.07 11.26 -5.43
N PRO A 59 -3.03 10.68 -6.17
CA PRO A 59 -4.44 11.08 -6.11
C PRO A 59 -5.23 10.38 -4.99
N PHE A 60 -4.57 9.78 -4.00
CA PHE A 60 -5.24 9.02 -2.94
C PHE A 60 -4.90 9.59 -1.55
N ALA A 61 -5.92 9.68 -0.70
CA ALA A 61 -5.77 10.07 0.70
C ALA A 61 -6.59 9.13 1.60
N THR A 62 -6.05 8.75 2.75
CA THR A 62 -6.84 8.05 3.77
C THR A 62 -7.49 9.06 4.70
N THR A 63 -8.77 8.87 4.99
CA THR A 63 -9.54 9.65 5.96
C THR A 63 -10.17 8.73 6.99
N ASN A 64 -10.70 9.30 8.08
CA ASN A 64 -11.42 8.56 9.12
C ASN A 64 -10.63 7.36 9.67
N VAL A 65 -9.32 7.50 9.80
CA VAL A 65 -8.44 6.44 10.30
C VAL A 65 -8.76 6.20 11.78
N ARG A 66 -9.10 4.97 12.11
CA ARG A 66 -9.40 4.53 13.47
C ARG A 66 -8.54 3.31 13.78
N SER A 67 -7.71 3.41 14.81
CA SER A 67 -6.93 2.31 15.37
C SER A 67 -7.52 1.86 16.71
N GLY A 68 -7.57 0.56 16.99
CA GLY A 68 -7.95 0.03 18.30
C GLY A 68 -9.18 -0.88 18.27
N TRP A 69 -9.74 -1.16 19.44
CA TRP A 69 -10.88 -2.08 19.62
C TRP A 69 -12.14 -1.53 18.94
N LEU A 70 -12.27 -1.78 17.63
CA LEU A 70 -13.56 -1.74 16.95
C LEU A 70 -14.43 -2.77 17.64
N SER A 71 -15.45 -2.29 18.36
CA SER A 71 -16.47 -3.11 19.01
C SER A 71 -16.87 -4.26 18.09
N THR A 72 -16.95 -5.46 18.66
CA THR A 72 -17.31 -6.74 18.02
C THR A 72 -18.71 -6.77 17.40
N SER A 73 -19.35 -5.62 17.19
CA SER A 73 -20.45 -5.50 16.24
C SER A 73 -19.91 -5.81 14.85
N GLY A 74 -19.85 -7.11 14.52
CA GLY A 74 -19.50 -7.59 13.21
C GLY A 74 -20.27 -6.77 12.20
N TRP A 75 -19.54 -6.16 11.27
CA TRP A 75 -20.19 -5.46 10.19
C TRP A 75 -20.78 -6.54 9.28
N SER A 76 -22.01 -6.96 9.57
CA SER A 76 -22.86 -7.59 8.58
C SER A 76 -23.15 -6.52 7.54
N ALA A 77 -22.28 -6.40 6.53
CA ALA A 77 -22.67 -5.70 5.33
C ALA A 77 -23.97 -6.35 4.84
N PRO A 78 -25.05 -5.61 4.57
CA PRO A 78 -26.25 -6.16 3.97
C PRO A 78 -25.90 -6.51 2.52
N VAL A 79 -25.26 -7.66 2.32
CA VAL A 79 -24.97 -8.21 1.01
C VAL A 79 -26.27 -8.81 0.47
N GLY A 80 -27.11 -7.96 -0.11
CA GLY A 80 -28.24 -8.38 -0.94
C GLY A 80 -29.39 -9.08 -0.21
N ARG A 81 -30.51 -9.18 -0.92
CA ARG A 81 -31.79 -9.73 -0.44
C ARG A 81 -31.64 -11.19 0.01
N ASN A 82 -32.06 -11.49 1.23
CA ASN A 82 -32.87 -12.65 1.69
C ASN A 82 -32.86 -14.03 0.98
N TRP A 83 -31.83 -14.45 0.25
CA TRP A 83 -31.79 -15.82 -0.32
C TRP A 83 -30.43 -16.54 -0.26
N LEU A 84 -29.37 -15.91 0.27
CA LEU A 84 -28.11 -16.60 0.58
C LEU A 84 -27.95 -16.73 2.09
N PRO A 85 -27.90 -17.95 2.67
CA PRO A 85 -27.44 -18.11 4.03
C PRO A 85 -25.93 -17.84 4.05
N VAL A 86 -25.46 -17.18 5.11
CA VAL A 86 -24.06 -16.83 5.39
C VAL A 86 -23.72 -15.40 5.00
N ALA A 87 -24.12 -14.48 5.89
CA ALA A 87 -23.34 -13.28 6.13
C ALA A 87 -21.87 -13.70 6.25
N ALA A 88 -20.98 -13.09 5.47
CA ALA A 88 -19.55 -13.32 5.61
C ALA A 88 -19.12 -12.70 6.95
N TRP A 89 -19.21 -13.47 8.04
CA TRP A 89 -18.76 -13.05 9.37
C TRP A 89 -17.23 -13.02 9.31
N TYR A 90 -16.68 -11.82 9.07
CA TYR A 90 -15.28 -11.57 9.34
C TYR A 90 -15.12 -11.48 10.86
N ASP A 91 -14.86 -12.62 11.50
CA ASP A 91 -14.64 -12.67 12.93
C ASP A 91 -13.25 -12.07 13.24
N GLN A 92 -13.25 -10.85 13.75
CA GLN A 92 -12.05 -10.17 14.24
C GLN A 92 -11.90 -10.29 15.75
N SER A 93 -12.74 -11.05 16.47
CA SER A 93 -12.72 -11.12 17.94
C SER A 93 -11.34 -11.49 18.49
N ARG A 94 -10.59 -12.30 17.75
CA ARG A 94 -9.25 -12.77 18.11
C ARG A 94 -8.10 -11.97 17.48
N ALA A 95 -8.40 -10.89 16.75
CA ALA A 95 -7.37 -10.05 16.17
C ALA A 95 -6.62 -9.27 17.27
N LYS A 96 -5.29 -9.35 17.25
CA LYS A 96 -4.39 -8.58 18.14
C LYS A 96 -4.50 -7.09 17.90
N ARG A 97 -4.68 -6.68 16.64
CA ARG A 97 -4.77 -5.28 16.23
C ARG A 97 -5.83 -5.16 15.14
N LYS A 98 -6.60 -4.08 15.22
CA LYS A 98 -7.64 -3.73 14.25
C LYS A 98 -7.50 -2.27 13.89
N PHE A 99 -7.86 -1.97 12.65
CA PHE A 99 -8.02 -0.60 12.21
C PHE A 99 -9.04 -0.52 11.08
N SER A 100 -9.56 0.69 10.87
CA SER A 100 -10.37 1.00 9.71
C SER A 100 -10.03 2.39 9.19
N PHE A 101 -10.28 2.61 7.91
CA PHE A 101 -10.12 3.91 7.27
C PHE A 101 -10.98 3.97 6.01
N THR A 102 -11.12 5.17 5.47
CA THR A 102 -11.69 5.39 4.14
C THR A 102 -10.58 5.85 3.20
N LEU A 103 -10.36 5.16 2.08
CA LEU A 103 -9.55 5.67 0.99
C LEU A 103 -10.43 6.62 0.15
N GLN A 104 -9.99 7.85 0.01
CA GLN A 104 -10.61 8.87 -0.82
C GLN A 104 -9.73 9.11 -2.06
N PRO A 105 -10.13 8.62 -3.24
CA PRO A 105 -9.55 9.06 -4.50
C PRO A 105 -9.89 10.53 -4.79
N GLN A 106 -9.01 11.23 -5.51
CA GLN A 106 -9.27 12.58 -6.01
C GLN A 106 -10.42 12.60 -7.03
N ALA A 107 -10.54 11.53 -7.82
CA ALA A 107 -11.63 11.30 -8.75
C ALA A 107 -12.27 9.94 -8.45
N GLY A 108 -13.59 9.94 -8.22
CA GLY A 108 -14.35 8.75 -7.90
C GLY A 108 -14.86 8.71 -6.46
N ALA A 109 -15.56 7.63 -6.13
CA ALA A 109 -16.19 7.45 -4.84
C ALA A 109 -15.25 6.80 -3.80
N PRO A 110 -15.50 7.05 -2.50
CA PRO A 110 -14.68 6.52 -1.42
C PRO A 110 -14.74 5.00 -1.31
N TRP A 111 -13.66 4.42 -0.80
CA TRP A 111 -13.54 2.99 -0.49
C TRP A 111 -13.34 2.81 1.02
N HIS A 112 -14.10 1.91 1.62
CA HIS A 112 -13.99 1.60 3.04
C HIS A 112 -13.06 0.42 3.24
N VAL A 113 -12.12 0.55 4.16
CA VAL A 113 -11.12 -0.47 4.42
C VAL A 113 -11.11 -0.82 5.90
N GLN A 114 -11.06 -2.11 6.18
CA GLN A 114 -10.86 -2.66 7.51
C GLN A 114 -9.69 -3.61 7.47
N GLY A 115 -8.78 -3.49 8.44
CA GLY A 115 -7.59 -4.33 8.55
C GLY A 115 -7.51 -4.96 9.93
N ALA A 116 -7.02 -6.20 9.98
CA ALA A 116 -6.80 -6.93 11.21
C ALA A 116 -5.52 -7.76 11.13
N TYR A 117 -4.86 -7.90 12.27
CA TYR A 117 -3.67 -8.73 12.47
C TYR A 117 -3.95 -9.83 13.48
N TYR A 118 -3.56 -11.05 13.16
CA TYR A 118 -3.80 -12.28 13.90
C TYR A 118 -2.48 -12.97 14.19
N SER A 119 -2.39 -13.66 15.32
CA SER A 119 -1.20 -14.46 15.66
C SER A 119 -1.17 -15.80 14.92
N TRP A 120 -2.36 -16.33 14.60
CA TRP A 120 -2.54 -17.66 14.03
C TRP A 120 -3.57 -17.62 12.91
N SER A 121 -3.35 -18.37 11.84
CA SER A 121 -4.32 -18.42 10.73
C SER A 121 -5.67 -19.02 11.12
N GLN A 122 -5.71 -19.90 12.14
CA GLN A 122 -6.97 -20.45 12.67
C GLN A 122 -7.88 -19.39 13.34
N ASP A 123 -7.31 -18.25 13.74
CA ASP A 123 -8.09 -17.15 14.31
C ASP A 123 -8.73 -16.27 13.21
N LEU A 124 -8.36 -16.50 11.95
CA LEU A 124 -8.95 -15.85 10.79
C LEU A 124 -10.05 -16.74 10.20
N THR A 125 -11.30 -16.41 10.50
CA THR A 125 -12.44 -17.02 9.81
C THR A 125 -12.71 -16.25 8.52
N LEU A 126 -12.38 -16.85 7.38
CA LEU A 126 -12.85 -16.37 6.09
C LEU A 126 -14.08 -17.15 5.70
N ALA A 127 -15.18 -16.46 5.47
CA ALA A 127 -16.31 -17.04 4.76
C ALA A 127 -15.97 -16.97 3.26
N PRO A 128 -15.68 -18.09 2.59
CA PRO A 128 -15.57 -18.10 1.14
C PRO A 128 -16.94 -17.68 0.59
N ASN A 129 -17.00 -16.54 -0.08
CA ASN A 129 -18.07 -16.26 -1.01
C ASN A 129 -17.60 -16.67 -2.42
N ALA A 130 -18.51 -16.77 -3.39
CA ALA A 130 -18.16 -17.06 -4.78
C ALA A 130 -17.08 -16.11 -5.34
N ASN A 131 -16.88 -14.98 -4.65
CA ASN A 131 -16.03 -13.86 -4.99
C ASN A 131 -14.79 -13.76 -4.07
N SER A 132 -14.31 -14.87 -3.48
CA SER A 132 -13.07 -14.87 -2.69
C SER A 132 -12.32 -16.18 -2.87
N SER A 133 -11.27 -16.16 -3.69
CA SER A 133 -10.32 -17.26 -3.86
C SER A 133 -9.10 -17.03 -2.96
N VAL A 134 -9.32 -16.85 -1.66
CA VAL A 134 -8.21 -16.78 -0.70
C VAL A 134 -7.84 -18.21 -0.30
N GLY A 135 -6.75 -18.71 -0.86
CA GLY A 135 -6.08 -19.88 -0.32
C GLY A 135 -5.36 -19.48 0.97
N LEU A 136 -5.97 -19.75 2.13
CA LEU A 136 -5.26 -19.73 3.40
C LEU A 136 -4.49 -21.03 3.55
N THR A 137 -3.22 -20.93 3.93
CA THR A 137 -2.52 -22.11 4.42
C THR A 137 -2.87 -22.26 5.91
N LEU A 138 -3.48 -23.39 6.29
CA LEU A 138 -3.78 -23.66 7.70
C LEU A 138 -2.46 -23.79 8.50
N ASN A 139 -2.49 -23.39 9.78
CA ASN A 139 -1.37 -23.43 10.74
C ASN A 139 -0.21 -22.46 10.46
N GLN A 140 -0.51 -21.27 9.94
CA GLN A 140 0.50 -20.21 9.78
C GLN A 140 0.56 -19.29 10.99
N GLU A 141 1.76 -18.82 11.29
CA GLU A 141 2.02 -17.79 12.28
C GLU A 141 1.91 -16.42 11.63
N ASP A 142 1.35 -15.43 12.33
CA ASP A 142 1.26 -14.04 11.90
C ASP A 142 0.51 -13.86 10.55
N VAL A 143 -0.81 -13.71 10.64
CA VAL A 143 -1.68 -13.43 9.49
C VAL A 143 -2.18 -12.00 9.53
N TYR A 144 -2.06 -11.32 8.41
CA TYR A 144 -2.64 -10.00 8.19
C TYR A 144 -3.73 -10.10 7.13
N SER A 145 -4.90 -9.54 7.41
CA SER A 145 -6.01 -9.53 6.46
C SER A 145 -6.70 -8.16 6.45
N SER A 146 -7.15 -7.74 5.27
CA SER A 146 -7.89 -6.51 5.08
C SER A 146 -9.02 -6.69 4.08
N ILE A 147 -10.21 -6.21 4.46
CA ILE A 147 -11.40 -6.15 3.61
C ILE A 147 -11.52 -4.72 3.07
N ILE A 148 -11.70 -4.63 1.76
CA ILE A 148 -11.71 -3.38 0.99
C ILE A 148 -13.04 -3.34 0.23
N GLN A 149 -13.93 -2.43 0.63
CA GLN A 149 -15.27 -2.30 0.07
C GLN A 149 -15.35 -1.03 -0.79
N GLY A 150 -15.77 -1.23 -2.03
CA GLY A 150 -16.04 -0.17 -2.98
C GLY A 150 -17.39 0.51 -2.76
N PRO A 151 -17.67 1.53 -3.58
CA PRO A 151 -18.91 2.31 -3.50
C PRO A 151 -20.14 1.42 -3.55
N GLY A 152 -21.10 1.68 -2.65
CA GLY A 152 -22.34 0.89 -2.57
C GLY A 152 -22.15 -0.58 -2.21
N HIS A 153 -20.97 -0.99 -1.71
CA HIS A 153 -20.62 -2.38 -1.37
C HIS A 153 -20.67 -3.36 -2.55
N GLN A 154 -20.69 -2.85 -3.79
CA GLN A 154 -20.80 -3.67 -5.00
C GLN A 154 -19.50 -4.42 -5.33
N HIS A 155 -18.37 -3.91 -4.85
CA HIS A 155 -17.06 -4.51 -5.05
C HIS A 155 -16.42 -4.77 -3.68
N THR A 156 -16.18 -6.02 -3.34
CA THR A 156 -15.45 -6.39 -2.12
C THR A 156 -14.17 -7.08 -2.51
N TRP A 157 -13.05 -6.49 -2.12
CA TRP A 157 -11.71 -7.05 -2.27
C TRP A 157 -11.18 -7.47 -0.91
N GLN A 158 -10.37 -8.51 -0.92
CA GLN A 158 -9.75 -9.05 0.26
C GLN A 158 -8.25 -9.19 0.03
N LEU A 159 -7.48 -8.51 0.88
CA LEU A 159 -6.04 -8.67 1.00
C LEU A 159 -5.76 -9.65 2.14
N VAL A 160 -4.99 -10.70 1.89
CA VAL A 160 -4.43 -11.56 2.94
C VAL A 160 -2.93 -11.69 2.73
N ILE A 161 -2.17 -11.62 3.82
CA ILE A 161 -0.72 -11.82 3.85
C ILE A 161 -0.42 -12.75 5.02
N GLU A 162 0.23 -13.87 4.76
CA GLU A 162 0.59 -14.90 5.74
C GLU A 162 2.11 -15.03 5.81
N SER A 163 2.67 -15.01 7.02
CA SER A 163 4.07 -15.39 7.25
C SER A 163 4.18 -16.91 7.38
N GLN A 164 5.24 -17.50 6.83
CA GLN A 164 5.49 -18.93 7.02
C GLN A 164 6.66 -19.13 7.98
N SER A 165 6.37 -19.62 9.19
CA SER A 165 7.42 -20.13 10.08
C SER A 165 7.53 -21.64 9.87
N ARG A 166 8.56 -22.09 9.17
CA ARG A 166 8.88 -23.52 9.10
C ARG A 166 9.85 -23.85 10.24
N LEU A 167 9.54 -24.86 11.05
CA LEU A 167 10.45 -25.34 12.09
C LEU A 167 11.84 -25.62 11.49
N GLY A 168 12.86 -24.88 11.93
CA GLY A 168 14.26 -25.01 11.48
C GLY A 168 14.69 -24.09 10.32
N GLU A 169 13.75 -23.47 9.61
CA GLU A 169 14.02 -22.42 8.62
C GLU A 169 13.53 -21.09 9.21
N GLY A 170 14.41 -20.06 9.29
CA GLY A 170 14.01 -18.75 9.80
C GLY A 170 12.74 -18.22 9.13
N LYS A 171 11.97 -17.35 9.82
CA LYS A 171 10.69 -16.79 9.35
C LYS A 171 10.73 -16.51 7.85
N GLN A 172 10.04 -17.33 7.05
CA GLN A 172 9.94 -17.11 5.62
C GLN A 172 8.98 -15.94 5.37
N PHE A 173 9.29 -15.21 4.31
CA PHE A 173 8.63 -13.96 3.99
C PHE A 173 7.12 -14.09 3.89
N ALA A 174 6.42 -13.10 4.44
CA ALA A 174 4.99 -13.09 4.32
C ALA A 174 4.58 -12.93 2.84
N ARG A 175 3.78 -13.85 2.32
CA ARG A 175 3.23 -13.81 0.95
C ARG A 175 1.72 -13.68 1.05
N GLY A 176 1.10 -13.18 0.00
CA GLY A 176 -0.32 -12.89 0.08
C GLY A 176 -1.05 -12.89 -1.24
N THR A 177 -2.33 -12.58 -1.15
CA THR A 177 -3.24 -12.39 -2.28
C THR A 177 -4.10 -11.15 -2.05
N LEU A 178 -4.48 -10.50 -3.14
CA LEU A 178 -5.52 -9.48 -3.18
C LEU A 178 -6.55 -9.95 -4.21
N SER A 179 -7.78 -10.25 -3.78
CA SER A 179 -8.79 -10.84 -4.64
C SER A 179 -10.21 -10.34 -4.36
N ASN A 180 -11.04 -10.30 -5.40
CA ASN A 180 -12.50 -10.19 -5.33
C ASN A 180 -13.17 -11.42 -6.00
N GLY A 181 -12.45 -12.55 -6.09
CA GLY A 181 -12.84 -13.83 -6.67
C GLY A 181 -12.88 -13.88 -8.19
N ASP A 182 -13.33 -12.81 -8.85
CA ASP A 182 -13.21 -12.68 -10.32
C ASP A 182 -11.78 -12.33 -10.73
N SER A 183 -11.08 -11.57 -9.90
CA SER A 183 -9.71 -11.15 -10.08
C SER A 183 -8.84 -11.56 -8.90
N LEU A 184 -7.59 -11.90 -9.21
CA LEU A 184 -6.58 -12.32 -8.24
C LEU A 184 -5.26 -11.63 -8.56
N LEU A 185 -4.68 -10.97 -7.56
CA LEU A 185 -3.31 -10.48 -7.58
C LEU A 185 -2.51 -11.22 -6.51
N GLN A 186 -1.35 -11.75 -6.88
CA GLN A 186 -0.37 -12.22 -5.92
C GLN A 186 0.33 -11.03 -5.27
N VAL A 187 0.51 -11.09 -3.97
CA VAL A 187 1.24 -10.08 -3.18
C VAL A 187 2.57 -10.70 -2.78
N ARG A 188 3.66 -10.22 -3.38
CA ARG A 188 5.00 -10.78 -3.18
C ARG A 188 5.90 -9.84 -2.39
N PRO A 189 6.67 -10.35 -1.44
CA PRO A 189 7.58 -9.55 -0.62
C PRO A 189 8.79 -9.10 -1.44
N ILE A 190 9.20 -7.85 -1.25
CA ILE A 190 10.47 -7.31 -1.76
C ILE A 190 11.39 -7.11 -0.57
N SER A 191 12.54 -7.78 -0.56
CA SER A 191 13.56 -7.70 0.51
C SER A 191 14.85 -7.01 0.08
N GLN A 192 14.93 -6.61 -1.18
CA GLN A 192 16.09 -5.92 -1.74
C GLN A 192 15.92 -4.41 -1.61
N MET A 193 16.98 -3.74 -1.15
CA MET A 193 17.10 -2.30 -1.15
C MET A 193 18.14 -1.84 -2.17
N LEU A 194 17.93 -0.65 -2.71
CA LEU A 194 18.93 0.10 -3.45
C LEU A 194 19.68 1.01 -2.47
N ARG A 195 20.99 0.82 -2.39
CA ARG A 195 21.88 1.66 -1.59
C ARG A 195 22.19 2.97 -2.32
N ARG A 196 22.76 3.91 -1.59
CA ARG A 196 23.25 5.20 -2.11
C ARG A 196 24.25 5.06 -3.27
N ASP A 197 25.04 4.00 -3.28
CA ASP A 197 26.02 3.69 -4.33
C ASP A 197 25.40 2.97 -5.54
N GLY A 198 24.06 2.85 -5.60
CA GLY A 198 23.34 2.14 -6.67
C GLY A 198 23.44 0.62 -6.57
N ARG A 199 24.17 0.06 -5.60
CA ARG A 199 24.25 -1.38 -5.40
C ARG A 199 23.01 -1.87 -4.66
N THR A 200 22.63 -3.11 -4.94
CA THR A 200 21.54 -3.77 -4.22
C THR A 200 22.06 -4.39 -2.92
N MET A 201 21.22 -4.38 -1.90
CA MET A 201 21.49 -5.01 -0.61
C MET A 201 20.25 -5.80 -0.18
N ASN A 202 20.44 -7.04 0.23
CA ASN A 202 19.37 -7.85 0.79
C ASN A 202 19.24 -7.54 2.28
N MET A 203 18.01 -7.41 2.78
CA MET A 203 17.77 -7.29 4.21
C MET A 203 18.17 -8.57 4.96
N PRO A 204 18.79 -8.43 6.15
CA PRO A 204 19.05 -9.58 7.00
C PRO A 204 17.73 -10.25 7.41
N PHE A 205 17.78 -11.56 7.62
CA PHE A 205 16.62 -12.38 8.04
C PHE A 205 15.40 -12.28 7.14
N GLY A 206 15.57 -11.79 5.91
CA GLY A 206 14.47 -11.71 4.97
C GLY A 206 13.34 -10.77 5.41
N VAL A 207 13.63 -9.68 6.10
CA VAL A 207 12.57 -8.71 6.41
C VAL A 207 12.14 -8.01 5.10
N PRO A 208 10.85 -8.06 4.72
CA PRO A 208 10.37 -7.35 3.54
C PRO A 208 10.45 -5.83 3.78
N VAL A 209 11.07 -5.12 2.85
CA VAL A 209 11.08 -3.64 2.81
C VAL A 209 9.86 -3.09 2.08
N GLY A 210 9.12 -3.96 1.39
CA GLY A 210 7.91 -3.64 0.68
C GLY A 210 7.29 -4.86 0.03
N TYR A 211 6.28 -4.63 -0.81
CA TYR A 211 5.54 -5.66 -1.54
C TYR A 211 5.23 -5.20 -2.96
N GLU A 212 5.16 -6.16 -3.88
CA GLU A 212 4.61 -5.98 -5.23
C GLU A 212 3.28 -6.72 -5.40
N PHE A 213 2.44 -6.20 -6.29
CA PHE A 213 1.16 -6.78 -6.69
C PHE A 213 1.29 -7.29 -8.11
N VAL A 214 1.09 -8.59 -8.31
CA VAL A 214 1.42 -9.30 -9.54
C VAL A 214 0.20 -10.07 -10.05
N ARG A 215 -0.15 -9.88 -11.32
CA ARG A 215 -1.20 -10.67 -11.98
C ARG A 215 -0.76 -12.13 -12.18
N PRO A 216 -1.71 -13.06 -12.46
CA PRO A 216 -1.37 -14.45 -12.76
C PRO A 216 -0.43 -14.61 -13.96
N ASN A 217 -0.49 -13.69 -14.92
CA ASN A 217 0.41 -13.66 -16.08
C ASN A 217 1.81 -13.08 -15.79
N GLY A 218 2.13 -12.77 -14.53
CA GLY A 218 3.43 -12.23 -14.11
C GLY A 218 3.60 -10.72 -14.28
N SER A 219 2.57 -10.00 -14.77
CA SER A 219 2.64 -8.53 -14.88
C SER A 219 2.48 -7.85 -13.52
N VAL A 220 3.38 -6.91 -13.20
CA VAL A 220 3.34 -6.13 -11.96
C VAL A 220 2.44 -4.91 -12.15
N VAL A 221 1.44 -4.76 -11.29
CA VAL A 221 0.48 -3.65 -11.34
C VAL A 221 0.77 -2.52 -10.36
N GLY A 222 1.57 -2.82 -9.33
CA GLY A 222 2.01 -1.81 -8.38
C GLY A 222 2.95 -2.38 -7.34
N ALA A 223 3.57 -1.50 -6.58
CA ALA A 223 4.43 -1.84 -5.47
C ALA A 223 4.30 -0.81 -4.34
N VAL A 224 4.55 -1.24 -3.11
CA VAL A 224 4.57 -0.40 -1.91
C VAL A 224 5.87 -0.63 -1.15
N GLU A 225 6.59 0.45 -0.88
CA GLU A 225 7.73 0.49 0.04
C GLU A 225 7.20 0.85 1.42
N LEU A 226 7.48 0.00 2.40
CA LEU A 226 7.07 0.18 3.80
C LEU A 226 8.18 0.79 4.65
N PHE A 227 9.43 0.70 4.18
CA PHE A 227 10.60 1.24 4.85
C PHE A 227 10.66 2.78 4.79
N GLY A 228 11.30 3.40 5.78
CA GLY A 228 11.48 4.85 5.84
C GLY A 228 10.16 5.62 5.80
N ARG A 229 10.07 6.62 4.91
CA ARG A 229 8.85 7.42 4.70
C ARG A 229 7.76 6.70 3.91
N GLY A 230 8.11 5.59 3.26
CA GLY A 230 7.21 4.86 2.36
C GLY A 230 6.99 5.56 1.03
N ARG A 231 6.76 4.75 0.01
CA ARG A 231 6.47 5.15 -1.37
C ARG A 231 5.57 4.11 -2.00
N VAL A 232 4.79 4.53 -2.99
CA VAL A 232 4.04 3.59 -3.82
C VAL A 232 4.32 3.83 -5.30
N TRP A 233 4.14 2.78 -6.08
CA TRP A 233 4.21 2.81 -7.53
C TRP A 233 2.95 2.13 -8.05
N LEU A 234 2.28 2.75 -9.00
CA LEU A 234 1.19 2.14 -9.76
C LEU A 234 1.63 2.06 -11.21
N SER A 235 1.42 0.90 -11.83
CA SER A 235 1.69 0.75 -13.26
C SER A 235 0.82 1.74 -14.04
N PRO A 236 1.37 2.49 -15.01
CA PRO A 236 0.56 3.37 -15.86
C PRO A 236 -0.42 2.58 -16.75
N ARG A 237 -0.26 1.25 -16.82
CA ARG A 237 -1.14 0.32 -17.56
C ARG A 237 -2.09 -0.45 -16.64
N ILE A 238 -2.20 -0.05 -15.37
CA ILE A 238 -3.21 -0.64 -14.47
C ILE A 238 -4.61 -0.32 -15.01
N SER A 239 -5.51 -1.30 -15.00
CA SER A 239 -6.90 -1.04 -15.40
C SER A 239 -7.59 -0.16 -14.35
N PRO A 240 -8.53 0.72 -14.74
CA PRO A 240 -9.20 1.62 -13.81
C PRO A 240 -9.88 0.88 -12.64
N GLU A 241 -10.43 -0.31 -12.91
CA GLU A 241 -11.09 -1.17 -11.91
C GLU A 241 -10.14 -1.67 -10.80
N LEU A 242 -8.83 -1.83 -11.11
CA LEU A 242 -7.82 -2.31 -10.18
C LEU A 242 -7.14 -1.17 -9.43
N GLN A 243 -7.22 0.06 -9.93
CA GLN A 243 -6.46 1.18 -9.41
C GLN A 243 -6.81 1.48 -7.95
N ALA A 244 -8.11 1.64 -7.65
CA ALA A 244 -8.58 1.95 -6.31
C ALA A 244 -8.38 0.79 -5.30
N PRO A 245 -8.72 -0.49 -5.60
CA PRO A 245 -8.50 -1.58 -4.65
C PRO A 245 -7.01 -1.86 -4.40
N VAL A 246 -6.14 -1.72 -5.41
CA VAL A 246 -4.68 -1.84 -5.21
C VAL A 246 -4.16 -0.69 -4.35
N ALA A 247 -4.58 0.55 -4.61
CA ALA A 247 -4.22 1.70 -3.77
C ALA A 247 -4.71 1.53 -2.32
N ALA A 248 -5.94 1.03 -2.12
CA ALA A 248 -6.50 0.74 -0.81
C ALA A 248 -5.68 -0.33 -0.07
N ALA A 249 -5.27 -1.40 -0.76
CA ALA A 249 -4.41 -2.44 -0.22
C ALA A 249 -3.04 -1.88 0.22
N MET A 250 -2.42 -1.03 -0.60
CA MET A 250 -1.16 -0.35 -0.27
C MET A 250 -1.29 0.55 0.96
N ALA A 251 -2.35 1.37 1.02
CA ALA A 251 -2.65 2.22 2.17
C ALA A 251 -2.84 1.39 3.45
N SER A 252 -3.55 0.25 3.33
CA SER A 252 -3.77 -0.69 4.41
C SER A 252 -2.45 -1.27 4.94
N MET A 253 -1.52 -1.66 4.05
CA MET A 253 -0.18 -2.12 4.45
C MET A 253 0.68 -1.02 5.10
N LEU A 254 0.55 0.23 4.66
CA LEU A 254 1.27 1.36 5.24
C LEU A 254 0.80 1.67 6.66
N LEU A 255 -0.51 1.62 6.92
CA LEU A 255 -1.10 1.85 8.24
C LEU A 255 -0.81 0.72 9.23
N ARG A 256 -0.61 -0.51 8.75
CA ARG A 256 -0.24 -1.67 9.57
C ARG A 256 1.09 -1.48 10.33
N GLN A 257 1.99 -0.64 9.81
CA GLN A 257 3.34 -0.45 10.35
C GLN A 257 3.39 0.49 11.55
N ASP A 258 2.35 1.30 11.76
CA ASP A 258 2.19 2.13 12.95
C ASP A 258 1.78 1.26 14.15
#